data_AF-A0A9P1P974-F1
#
_entry.id   AF-A0A9P1P974-F1
#
_cell.length_a   1.000
_cell.length_b   1.000
_cell.length_c   1.000
_cell.angle_alpha   90.00
_cell.angle_beta   90.00
_cell.angle_gamma   90.00
#
_symmetry.space_group_name_H-M   'P 1'
#
loop_
_entity.id
_entity.type
_entity.pdbx_description
1 polymer ?
#
loop_
_entity_poly.entity_id
_entity_poly.type
_entity_poly.pdbx_seq_one_letter_code
_entity_poly.pdbx_strand_id
1 'polypeptide(L)'
;MKNKIKLMLMIVLSMTILTACGGDSPTKVVDSYFKELKSGKNTEAANHLFANVENKEDKGDKKDSKMDKNTEEAVKLYLSKLDVKVLSEKIDGDKATVEVEVKGLNFAQLMVEVIQDNLANVFGGEQPTDDQLNAQLLEKVKNGKPQTRKGKINLTKSDKGWQINQDENLTSLVLGGME
;
A
#
# COMPACT_ATOMS: atom_id res chain seq x y z
N MET A 1 -41.14 4.19 -27.65
CA MET A 1 -40.91 5.23 -26.62
C MET A 1 -39.73 4.76 -25.79
N LYS A 2 -38.49 5.10 -26.17
CA LYS A 2 -37.74 6.28 -25.75
C LYS A 2 -37.69 6.45 -24.22
N ASN A 3 -36.51 6.11 -23.69
CA ASN A 3 -35.71 6.94 -22.79
C ASN A 3 -35.67 6.60 -21.28
N LYS A 4 -34.45 6.16 -20.89
CA LYS A 4 -33.61 6.57 -19.74
C LYS A 4 -33.53 5.58 -18.59
N ILE A 5 -32.34 4.98 -18.46
CA ILE A 5 -31.47 4.90 -17.26
C ILE A 5 -30.16 4.27 -17.78
N LYS A 6 -29.22 5.09 -18.27
CA LYS A 6 -28.08 5.69 -17.55
C LYS A 6 -27.06 4.64 -17.05
N LEU A 7 -26.05 4.40 -17.89
CA LEU A 7 -24.62 4.47 -17.54
C LEU A 7 -24.25 3.88 -16.16
N MET A 8 -23.96 2.59 -16.12
CA MET A 8 -23.12 1.97 -15.09
C MET A 8 -21.88 1.37 -15.76
N LEU A 9 -21.15 2.26 -16.46
CA LEU A 9 -19.80 2.05 -16.96
C LEU A 9 -18.99 3.22 -16.39
N MET A 10 -17.83 2.94 -15.79
CA MET A 10 -16.89 3.85 -15.09
C MET A 10 -17.03 3.99 -13.58
N ILE A 11 -16.29 3.14 -12.86
CA ILE A 11 -15.21 3.59 -11.95
C ILE A 11 -13.98 2.69 -12.22
N VAL A 12 -13.39 2.84 -13.40
CA VAL A 12 -12.04 2.34 -13.73
C VAL A 12 -11.35 3.45 -14.52
N LEU A 13 -11.27 4.66 -13.94
CA LEU A 13 -10.49 5.74 -14.53
C LEU A 13 -10.27 6.90 -13.54
N SER A 14 -9.21 6.80 -12.73
CA SER A 14 -8.41 7.95 -12.31
C SER A 14 -7.32 7.47 -11.35
N MET A 15 -6.17 7.10 -11.89
CA MET A 15 -4.86 7.22 -11.21
C MET A 15 -3.76 6.89 -12.20
N THR A 16 -3.57 7.81 -13.13
CA THR A 16 -2.36 7.84 -13.94
C THR A 16 -1.24 8.31 -13.05
N ILE A 17 -0.53 7.38 -12.42
CA ILE A 17 0.72 7.66 -11.74
C ILE A 17 1.65 8.26 -12.81
N LEU A 18 1.87 9.57 -12.70
CA LEU A 18 2.61 10.38 -13.66
C LEU A 18 4.11 10.24 -13.41
N THR A 19 4.66 9.06 -13.68
CA THR A 19 6.09 8.87 -13.96
C THR A 19 6.29 7.79 -15.02
N ALA A 20 5.78 8.06 -16.21
CA ALA A 20 6.22 7.36 -17.40
C ALA A 20 6.89 8.38 -18.33
N CYS A 21 8.22 8.50 -18.22
CA CYS A 21 8.99 8.90 -19.37
C CYS A 21 8.75 7.80 -20.42
N GLY A 22 8.05 8.12 -21.51
CA GLY A 22 7.72 7.14 -22.55
C GLY A 22 8.97 6.44 -23.06
N GLY A 23 9.16 5.17 -22.68
CA GLY A 23 10.32 4.36 -23.03
C GLY A 23 10.96 3.58 -21.88
N ASP A 24 10.57 3.81 -20.63
CA ASP A 24 11.13 3.09 -19.48
C ASP A 24 10.74 1.60 -19.48
N SER A 25 11.67 0.72 -19.10
CA SER A 25 11.40 -0.73 -18.93
C SER A 25 10.48 -0.98 -17.72
N PRO A 26 9.75 -2.11 -17.67
CA PRO A 26 8.98 -2.49 -16.49
C PRO A 26 9.79 -2.41 -15.19
N THR A 27 11.05 -2.87 -15.21
CA THR A 27 12.03 -2.77 -14.12
C THR A 27 12.21 -1.33 -13.67
N LYS A 28 12.45 -0.40 -14.60
CA LYS A 28 12.67 1.01 -14.28
C LYS A 28 11.41 1.69 -13.72
N VAL A 29 10.23 1.27 -14.17
CA VAL A 29 8.95 1.70 -13.60
C VAL A 29 8.79 1.21 -12.16
N VAL A 30 9.11 -0.05 -11.89
CA VAL A 30 9.10 -0.63 -10.52
C VAL A 30 10.10 0.09 -9.61
N ASP A 31 11.33 0.31 -10.05
CA ASP A 31 12.35 1.02 -9.27
C ASP A 31 11.91 2.46 -8.95
N SER A 32 11.36 3.17 -9.94
CA SER A 32 10.83 4.53 -9.75
C SER A 32 9.69 4.54 -8.74
N TYR A 33 8.73 3.62 -8.87
CA TYR A 33 7.61 3.50 -7.94
C TYR A 33 8.06 3.32 -6.50
N PHE A 34 8.97 2.38 -6.22
CA PHE A 34 9.45 2.16 -4.85
C PHE A 34 10.32 3.30 -4.35
N LYS A 35 11.10 3.96 -5.21
CA LYS A 35 11.87 5.14 -4.83
C LYS A 35 10.97 6.27 -4.37
N GLU A 36 9.87 6.51 -5.09
CA GLU A 36 8.89 7.51 -4.70
C GLU A 36 8.16 7.14 -3.41
N LEU A 37 7.75 5.88 -3.28
CA LEU A 37 7.06 5.36 -2.12
C LEU A 37 7.92 5.51 -0.85
N LYS A 38 9.21 5.14 -0.91
CA LYS A 38 10.18 5.35 0.18
C LYS A 38 10.34 6.83 0.55
N SER A 39 10.27 7.73 -0.43
CA SER A 39 10.46 9.17 -0.20
C SER A 39 9.22 9.88 0.36
N GLY A 40 8.08 9.19 0.49
CA GLY A 40 6.81 9.78 0.92
C GLY A 40 6.23 10.80 -0.06
N LYS A 41 6.79 10.91 -1.28
CA LYS A 41 6.34 11.85 -2.31
C LYS A 41 5.10 11.37 -3.06
N ASN A 42 4.81 10.06 -2.99
CA ASN A 42 3.65 9.46 -3.64
C ASN A 42 2.58 9.14 -2.61
N THR A 43 1.93 10.20 -2.11
CA THR A 43 0.85 10.11 -1.12
C THR A 43 -0.33 9.32 -1.65
N GLU A 44 -0.60 9.38 -2.95
CA GLU A 44 -1.70 8.65 -3.58
C GLU A 44 -1.43 7.13 -3.61
N ALA A 45 -0.23 6.68 -4.01
CA ALA A 45 0.13 5.26 -3.94
C ALA A 45 0.12 4.72 -2.50
N ALA A 46 0.64 5.50 -1.55
CA ALA A 46 0.55 5.15 -0.13
C ALA A 46 -0.93 5.05 0.31
N ASN A 47 -1.76 6.03 -0.02
CA ASN A 47 -3.18 6.02 0.30
C ASN A 47 -3.88 4.79 -0.31
N HIS A 48 -3.56 4.40 -1.55
CA HIS A 48 -4.16 3.22 -2.17
C HIS A 48 -3.80 1.91 -1.47
N LEU A 49 -2.57 1.80 -0.96
CA LEU A 49 -2.12 0.65 -0.19
C LEU A 49 -2.84 0.57 1.16
N PHE A 50 -3.01 1.71 1.84
CA PHE A 50 -3.59 1.77 3.20
C PHE A 50 -5.11 2.01 3.22
N ALA A 51 -5.76 2.37 2.11
CA ALA A 51 -7.20 2.63 2.04
C ALA A 51 -8.07 1.40 2.34
N ASN A 52 -7.50 0.18 2.24
CA ASN A 52 -8.19 -1.04 2.64
C ASN A 52 -7.93 -1.45 4.09
N VAL A 53 -6.99 -0.77 4.78
CA VAL A 53 -6.70 -0.97 6.21
C VAL A 53 -7.66 -0.13 7.06
N GLU A 54 -8.07 1.04 6.57
CA GLU A 54 -9.13 1.83 7.21
C GLU A 54 -10.48 1.07 7.12
N ASN A 55 -11.08 0.81 8.28
CA ASN A 55 -12.35 0.09 8.38
C ASN A 55 -13.43 0.77 7.51
N LYS A 56 -14.02 0.00 6.60
CA LYS A 56 -15.11 0.44 5.69
C LYS A 56 -16.43 0.81 6.40
N GLU A 57 -16.48 0.80 7.73
CA GLU A 57 -17.69 1.05 8.50
C GLU A 57 -17.98 2.54 8.70
N ASP A 58 -17.00 3.44 8.51
CA ASP A 58 -17.23 4.88 8.61
C ASP A 58 -17.46 5.52 7.23
N LYS A 59 -18.61 5.19 6.62
CA LYS A 59 -19.18 5.95 5.48
C LYS A 59 -20.15 7.04 5.96
N GLY A 60 -19.97 7.54 7.17
CA GLY A 60 -20.60 8.75 7.68
C GLY A 60 -19.62 9.91 7.60
N ASP A 61 -19.94 10.93 6.81
CA ASP A 61 -19.21 12.18 6.65
C ASP A 61 -17.74 12.09 6.17
N LYS A 62 -17.56 12.36 4.87
CA LYS A 62 -16.32 12.94 4.33
C LYS A 62 -16.07 14.32 4.96
N LYS A 63 -15.69 14.37 6.23
CA LYS A 63 -14.86 15.45 6.73
C LYS A 63 -13.44 15.13 6.33
N ASP A 64 -12.68 16.16 5.95
CA ASP A 64 -11.21 16.11 5.90
C ASP A 64 -10.66 15.67 7.27
N SER A 65 -10.72 14.39 7.61
CA SER A 65 -10.05 13.83 8.76
C SER A 65 -8.58 13.76 8.37
N LYS A 66 -7.87 14.84 8.69
CA LYS A 66 -6.42 14.86 8.64
C LYS A 66 -5.95 13.64 9.43
N MET A 67 -5.25 12.73 8.76
CA MET A 67 -4.61 11.56 9.36
C MET A 67 -3.92 11.98 10.65
N ASP A 68 -4.11 11.22 11.73
CA ASP A 68 -3.42 11.49 12.99
C ASP A 68 -1.89 11.51 12.76
N LYS A 69 -1.18 12.38 13.49
CA LYS A 69 0.26 12.59 13.29
C LYS A 69 1.07 11.33 13.53
N ASN A 70 0.70 10.50 14.52
CA ASN A 70 1.41 9.26 14.80
C ASN A 70 1.20 8.26 13.66
N THR A 71 0.00 8.24 13.09
CA THR A 71 -0.33 7.37 11.95
C THR A 71 0.41 7.81 10.68
N GLU A 72 0.45 9.12 10.39
CA GLU A 72 1.21 9.69 9.28
C GLU A 72 2.72 9.38 9.43
N GLU A 73 3.26 9.55 10.65
CA GLU A 73 4.66 9.23 10.95
C GLU A 73 4.94 7.73 10.82
N ALA A 74 4.05 6.88 11.33
CA ALA A 74 4.17 5.43 11.24
C ALA A 74 4.17 4.97 9.78
N VAL A 75 3.28 5.50 8.93
CA VAL A 75 3.26 5.19 7.49
C VAL A 75 4.54 5.64 6.81
N LYS A 76 4.98 6.89 7.03
CA LYS A 76 6.25 7.39 6.43
C LYS A 76 7.44 6.55 6.86
N LEU A 77 7.55 6.23 8.14
CA LEU A 77 8.64 5.42 8.67
C LEU A 77 8.59 4.00 8.12
N TYR A 78 7.41 3.39 8.06
CA TYR A 78 7.19 2.08 7.48
C TYR A 78 7.67 2.02 6.03
N LEU A 79 7.22 2.97 5.19
CA LEU A 79 7.59 3.02 3.77
C LEU A 79 9.09 3.31 3.59
N SER A 80 9.69 4.16 4.44
CA SER A 80 11.14 4.44 4.38
C SER A 80 12.02 3.22 4.65
N LYS A 81 11.48 2.23 5.37
CA LYS A 81 12.15 0.97 5.71
C LYS A 81 12.01 -0.10 4.62
N LEU A 82 11.25 0.15 3.56
CA LEU A 82 11.18 -0.74 2.41
C LEU A 82 12.50 -0.69 1.65
N ASP A 83 12.99 -1.87 1.29
CA ASP A 83 14.05 -2.06 0.33
C ASP A 83 13.65 -3.09 -0.72
N VAL A 84 13.86 -2.76 -1.99
CA VAL A 84 13.35 -3.57 -3.10
C VAL A 84 14.47 -3.80 -4.08
N LYS A 85 14.69 -5.08 -4.38
CA LYS A 85 15.66 -5.54 -5.36
C LYS A 85 14.93 -6.29 -6.46
N VAL A 86 15.05 -5.80 -7.69
CA VAL A 86 14.55 -6.53 -8.86
C VAL A 86 15.43 -7.77 -9.09
N LEU A 87 14.78 -8.91 -9.27
CA LEU A 87 15.42 -10.21 -9.51
C LEU A 87 15.35 -10.58 -11.00
N SER A 88 14.19 -10.40 -11.61
CA SER A 88 13.96 -10.74 -13.02
C SER A 88 12.84 -9.91 -13.63
N GLU A 89 12.83 -9.83 -14.96
CA GLU A 89 11.78 -9.21 -15.75
C GLU A 89 11.35 -10.16 -16.86
N LYS A 90 10.04 -10.27 -17.07
CA LYS A 90 9.44 -10.97 -18.21
C LYS A 90 8.43 -10.05 -18.88
N ILE A 91 8.56 -9.89 -20.20
CA ILE A 91 7.62 -9.14 -21.04
C ILE A 91 6.91 -10.13 -21.97
N ASP A 92 5.58 -10.03 -22.03
CA ASP A 92 4.70 -10.82 -22.89
C ASP A 92 3.65 -9.89 -23.53
N GLY A 93 3.98 -9.38 -24.72
CA GLY A 93 3.18 -8.37 -25.42
C GLY A 93 3.01 -7.11 -24.57
N ASP A 94 1.75 -6.81 -24.23
CA ASP A 94 1.37 -5.65 -23.42
C ASP A 94 1.32 -5.94 -21.91
N LYS A 95 1.83 -7.10 -21.48
CA LYS A 95 1.95 -7.47 -20.06
C LYS A 95 3.41 -7.66 -19.69
N ALA A 96 3.74 -7.30 -18.46
CA ALA A 96 5.04 -7.62 -17.89
C ALA A 96 4.89 -8.10 -16.44
N THR A 97 5.83 -8.94 -16.03
CA THR A 97 5.98 -9.38 -14.65
C THR A 97 7.41 -9.10 -14.22
N VAL A 98 7.56 -8.35 -13.13
CA VAL A 98 8.84 -8.08 -12.49
C VAL A 98 8.88 -8.86 -11.19
N GLU A 99 9.82 -9.79 -11.07
CA GLU A 99 10.05 -10.52 -9.83
C GLU A 99 10.97 -9.68 -8.94
N VAL A 100 10.58 -9.51 -7.68
CA VAL A 100 11.29 -8.68 -6.71
C VAL A 100 11.54 -9.43 -5.42
N GLU A 101 12.61 -9.05 -4.75
CA GLU A 101 12.84 -9.30 -3.33
C GLU A 101 12.60 -7.99 -2.57
N VAL A 102 11.64 -8.03 -1.65
CA VAL A 102 11.30 -6.91 -0.76
C VAL A 102 11.82 -7.24 0.63
N LYS A 103 12.66 -6.36 1.17
CA LYS A 103 13.07 -6.35 2.57
C LYS A 103 12.36 -5.19 3.26
N GLY A 104 11.55 -5.48 4.27
CA GLY A 104 10.77 -4.46 4.96
C GLY A 104 10.04 -5.03 6.15
N LEU A 105 9.36 -4.17 6.91
CA LEU A 105 8.51 -4.65 8.01
C LEU A 105 7.30 -5.41 7.45
N ASN A 106 6.68 -6.26 8.26
CA ASN A 106 5.43 -6.92 7.94
C ASN A 106 4.29 -6.20 8.68
N PHE A 107 3.62 -5.29 7.98
CA PHE A 107 2.55 -4.46 8.54
C PHE A 107 1.41 -5.30 9.10
N ALA A 108 1.01 -6.37 8.41
CA ALA A 108 -0.03 -7.29 8.89
C ALA A 108 0.34 -7.89 10.25
N GLN A 109 1.59 -8.33 10.41
CA GLN A 109 2.09 -8.84 11.69
C GLN A 109 2.14 -7.75 12.77
N LEU A 110 2.60 -6.53 12.45
CA LEU A 110 2.61 -5.43 13.41
C LEU A 110 1.20 -5.10 13.93
N MET A 111 0.19 -5.11 13.05
CA MET A 111 -1.21 -4.89 13.44
C MET A 111 -1.72 -6.00 14.37
N VAL A 112 -1.39 -7.26 14.09
CA VAL A 112 -1.72 -8.38 14.98
C VAL A 112 -1.06 -8.20 16.35
N GLU A 113 0.20 -7.79 16.40
CA GLU A 113 0.90 -7.54 17.66
C GLU A 113 0.26 -6.38 18.45
N VAL A 114 -0.19 -5.30 17.78
CA VAL A 114 -0.93 -4.21 18.46
C VAL A 114 -2.20 -4.75 19.09
N ILE A 115 -2.97 -5.56 18.36
CA ILE A 115 -4.19 -6.17 18.89
C ILE A 115 -3.86 -7.06 20.09
N GLN A 116 -2.84 -7.92 19.96
CA GLN A 116 -2.41 -8.84 21.02
C GLN A 116 -2.02 -8.13 22.31
N ASP A 117 -1.27 -7.03 22.21
CA ASP A 117 -0.83 -6.24 23.37
C ASP A 117 -2.01 -5.63 24.16
N ASN A 118 -3.17 -5.45 23.52
CA ASN A 118 -4.36 -4.88 24.17
C ASN A 118 -5.42 -5.92 24.54
N LEU A 119 -5.26 -7.20 24.16
CA LEU A 119 -6.27 -8.24 24.44
C LEU A 119 -6.60 -8.34 25.93
N ALA A 120 -5.60 -8.31 26.80
CA ALA A 120 -5.81 -8.39 28.25
C ALA A 120 -6.65 -7.22 28.79
N ASN A 121 -6.39 -6.01 28.32
CA ASN A 121 -7.14 -4.80 28.71
C ASN A 121 -8.60 -4.91 28.23
N VAL A 122 -8.80 -5.36 26.99
CA VAL A 122 -10.14 -5.57 26.42
C VAL A 122 -10.93 -6.63 27.20
N PHE A 123 -10.29 -7.76 27.57
CA PHE A 123 -10.93 -8.77 28.43
C PHE A 123 -11.22 -8.25 29.85
N GLY A 124 -10.46 -7.26 30.32
CA GLY A 124 -10.69 -6.54 31.58
C GLY A 124 -11.79 -5.47 31.50
N GLY A 125 -12.37 -5.23 30.32
CA GLY A 125 -13.40 -4.21 30.09
C GLY A 125 -12.85 -2.82 29.74
N GLU A 126 -11.54 -2.68 29.53
CA GLU A 126 -10.91 -1.44 29.10
C GLU A 126 -10.65 -1.47 27.59
N GLN A 127 -11.29 -0.57 26.85
CA GLN A 127 -11.02 -0.40 25.42
C GLN A 127 -9.88 0.59 25.20
N PRO A 128 -8.85 0.23 24.41
CA PRO A 128 -7.80 1.17 24.06
C PRO A 128 -8.35 2.30 23.18
N THR A 129 -7.86 3.51 23.38
CA THR A 129 -8.20 4.65 22.51
C THR A 129 -7.43 4.59 21.20
N ASP A 130 -7.93 5.26 20.16
CA ASP A 130 -7.23 5.38 18.88
C ASP A 130 -5.82 5.96 19.05
N ASP A 131 -5.66 6.98 19.90
CA ASP A 131 -4.34 7.57 20.20
C ASP A 131 -3.36 6.55 20.80
N GLN A 132 -3.86 5.65 21.68
CA GLN A 132 -3.04 4.58 22.27
C GLN A 132 -2.63 3.56 21.20
N LEU A 133 -3.58 3.14 20.35
CA LEU A 133 -3.30 2.20 19.26
C LEU A 133 -2.31 2.78 18.24
N ASN A 134 -2.50 4.05 17.86
CA ASN A 134 -1.62 4.75 16.91
C ASN A 134 -0.21 4.94 17.47
N ALA A 135 -0.08 5.27 18.76
CA ALA A 135 1.22 5.36 19.43
C ALA A 135 1.94 4.00 19.50
N GLN A 136 1.20 2.92 19.84
CA GLN A 136 1.77 1.56 19.85
C GLN A 136 2.19 1.10 18.46
N LEU A 137 1.40 1.38 17.42
CA LEU A 137 1.76 1.09 16.04
C LEU A 137 3.05 1.82 15.64
N LEU A 138 3.16 3.12 15.95
CA LEU A 138 4.37 3.90 15.69
C LEU A 138 5.60 3.30 16.39
N GLU A 139 5.48 2.91 17.66
CA GLU A 139 6.57 2.26 18.40
C GLU A 139 6.97 0.91 17.81
N LYS A 140 5.99 0.09 17.38
CA LYS A 140 6.26 -1.16 16.68
C LYS A 140 6.92 -0.93 15.31
N VAL A 141 6.51 0.09 14.57
CA VAL A 141 7.19 0.47 13.32
C VAL A 141 8.62 0.94 13.58
N LYS A 142 8.88 1.72 14.65
CA LYS A 142 10.25 2.14 15.03
C LYS A 142 11.15 0.95 15.33
N ASN A 143 10.67 0.01 16.14
CA ASN A 143 11.47 -1.09 16.69
C ASN A 143 11.40 -2.40 15.89
N GLY A 144 10.47 -2.48 14.92
CA GLY A 144 10.22 -3.67 14.12
C GLY A 144 11.45 -4.12 13.33
N LYS A 145 11.59 -5.44 13.18
CA LYS A 145 12.68 -6.06 12.43
C LYS A 145 12.23 -6.33 10.98
N PRO A 146 13.01 -5.91 9.97
CA PRO A 146 12.68 -6.21 8.58
C PRO A 146 12.72 -7.72 8.31
N GLN A 147 11.77 -8.18 7.52
CA GLN A 147 11.70 -9.51 6.94
C GLN A 147 11.90 -9.42 5.43
N THR A 148 12.43 -10.48 4.84
CA THR A 148 12.60 -10.58 3.39
C THR A 148 11.49 -11.44 2.81
N ARG A 149 10.85 -10.96 1.75
CA ARG A 149 9.80 -11.66 1.00
C ARG A 149 10.00 -11.46 -0.49
N LYS A 150 9.70 -12.49 -1.27
CA LYS A 150 9.75 -12.44 -2.74
C LYS A 150 8.36 -12.45 -3.32
N GLY A 151 8.20 -11.80 -4.46
CA GLY A 151 6.93 -11.81 -5.17
C GLY A 151 7.04 -11.19 -6.55
N LYS A 152 5.87 -11.07 -7.19
CA LYS A 152 5.74 -10.60 -8.56
C LYS A 152 4.92 -9.33 -8.58
N ILE A 153 5.39 -8.36 -9.35
CA ILE A 153 4.68 -7.13 -9.66
C ILE A 153 4.25 -7.21 -11.11
N ASN A 154 2.95 -7.08 -11.33
CA ASN A 154 2.37 -7.11 -12.66
C ASN A 154 2.26 -5.71 -13.23
N LEU A 155 2.63 -5.55 -14.49
CA LEU A 155 2.49 -4.30 -15.22
C LEU A 155 1.72 -4.53 -16.52
N THR A 156 0.97 -3.50 -16.92
CA THR A 156 0.26 -3.44 -18.19
C THR A 156 0.76 -2.26 -19.00
N LYS A 157 1.00 -2.46 -20.30
CA LYS A 157 1.40 -1.40 -21.21
C LYS A 157 0.18 -0.62 -21.67
N SER A 158 0.30 0.71 -21.66
CA SER A 158 -0.69 1.64 -22.20
C SER A 158 -0.03 2.57 -23.21
N ASP A 159 -0.82 3.43 -23.87
CA ASP A 159 -0.32 4.49 -24.74
C ASP A 159 0.67 5.43 -24.03
N LYS A 160 0.63 5.48 -22.69
CA LYS A 160 1.52 6.30 -21.85
C LYS A 160 2.76 5.54 -21.36
N GLY A 161 2.92 4.26 -21.71
CA GLY A 161 3.98 3.38 -21.21
C GLY A 161 3.49 2.32 -20.22
N TRP A 162 4.43 1.66 -19.55
CA TRP A 162 4.13 0.63 -18.54
C TRP A 162 3.53 1.21 -17.28
N GLN A 163 2.51 0.53 -16.74
CA GLN A 163 1.82 0.91 -15.52
C GLN A 163 1.78 -0.26 -14.56
N ILE A 164 2.08 -0.02 -13.29
CA ILE A 164 1.98 -1.04 -12.24
C ILE A 164 0.49 -1.30 -11.94
N ASN A 165 0.11 -2.56 -11.98
CA ASN A 165 -1.23 -3.00 -11.60
C ASN A 165 -1.38 -2.89 -10.08
N GLN A 166 -2.42 -2.18 -9.63
CA GLN A 166 -2.79 -2.07 -8.21
C GLN A 166 -3.54 -3.34 -7.78
N ASP A 167 -2.83 -4.47 -7.76
CA ASP A 167 -3.37 -5.80 -7.44
C ASP A 167 -2.95 -6.29 -6.03
N GLU A 168 -3.54 -7.41 -5.60
CA GLU A 168 -3.24 -8.00 -4.29
C GLU A 168 -1.79 -8.44 -4.14
N ASN A 169 -1.09 -8.76 -5.24
CA ASN A 169 0.32 -9.13 -5.18
C ASN A 169 1.16 -7.91 -4.78
N LEU A 170 0.89 -6.75 -5.37
CA LEU A 170 1.52 -5.49 -4.98
C LEU A 170 1.23 -5.17 -3.52
N THR A 171 -0.04 -5.21 -3.11
CA THR A 171 -0.44 -4.92 -1.72
C THR A 171 0.23 -5.86 -0.74
N SER A 172 0.23 -7.17 -0.99
CA SER A 172 0.85 -8.18 -0.12
C SER A 172 2.37 -8.04 -0.06
N LEU A 173 3.02 -7.68 -1.18
CA LEU A 173 4.46 -7.41 -1.20
C LEU A 173 4.82 -6.20 -0.35
N VAL A 174 4.03 -5.13 -0.44
CA VAL A 174 4.31 -3.90 0.30
C VAL A 174 3.97 -4.04 1.77
N LEU A 175 2.79 -4.55 2.11
CA LEU A 175 2.28 -4.64 3.48
C LEU A 175 2.75 -5.89 4.23
N GLY A 176 3.24 -6.90 3.51
CA GLY A 176 3.41 -8.23 4.10
C GLY A 176 2.07 -8.94 4.29
N GLY A 177 2.13 -10.20 4.67
CA GLY A 177 0.96 -11.04 4.93
C GLY A 177 1.13 -11.83 6.21
N MET A 178 0.06 -12.51 6.62
CA MET A 178 0.13 -13.52 7.68
C MET A 178 0.76 -14.79 7.10
N GLU A 179 1.73 -15.36 7.82
CA GLU A 179 2.25 -16.71 7.53
C GLU A 179 1.29 -17.80 8.04
#